data_AF-A0A4R1NEN6-F1
#
_entry.id   AF-A0A4R1NEN6-F1
#
_cell.length_a   1.000
_cell.length_b   1.000
_cell.length_c   1.000
_cell.angle_alpha   90.00
_cell.angle_beta   90.00
_cell.angle_gamma   90.00
#
_symmetry.space_group_name_H-M   'P 1'
#
loop_
_entity.id
_entity.type
_entity.pdbx_description
1 polymer ?
#
loop_
_entity_poly.entity_id
_entity_poly.type
_entity_poly.pdbx_seq_one_letter_code
_entity_poly.pdbx_strand_id
1 'polypeptide(L)' 'MENLVDPAKLCFDDVQCQCRALAFAAYKIEDEDVRELLLYTLMEKQQQLDMLLPASTSMKIDDTH' A
#
# COMPACT_ATOMS: atom_id res chain seq x y z
N MET A 1 -9.92 -26.52 13.45
CA MET A 1 -10.50 -25.24 13.02
C MET A 1 -9.50 -24.68 12.04
N GLU A 2 -9.69 -24.93 10.75
CA GLU A 2 -8.77 -24.45 9.72
C GLU A 2 -8.90 -22.93 9.69
N ASN A 3 -7.79 -22.23 9.94
CA ASN A 3 -7.72 -20.80 9.72
C ASN A 3 -7.87 -20.59 8.21
N LEU A 4 -9.08 -20.30 7.74
CA LEU A 4 -9.30 -19.82 6.38
C LEU A 4 -8.67 -18.44 6.28
N VAL A 5 -7.38 -18.43 5.94
CA VAL A 5 -6.67 -17.20 5.65
C VAL A 5 -7.12 -16.76 4.26
N ASP A 6 -7.78 -15.61 4.18
CA ASP A 6 -8.16 -15.00 2.91
C ASP A 6 -6.89 -14.62 2.12
N PRO A 7 -6.64 -15.23 0.94
CA PRO A 7 -5.47 -14.92 0.13
C PRO A 7 -5.40 -13.44 -0.30
N ALA A 8 -6.54 -12.78 -0.47
CA ALA A 8 -6.59 -11.36 -0.81
C ALA A 8 -6.12 -10.49 0.37
N LYS A 9 -6.49 -10.87 1.59
CA LYS A 9 -6.05 -10.21 2.82
C LYS A 9 -4.55 -10.39 3.05
N LEU A 10 -4.00 -11.59 2.83
CA LEU A 10 -2.55 -11.81 2.86
C LEU A 10 -1.82 -10.95 1.84
N CYS A 11 -2.33 -10.90 0.60
CA CYS A 11 -1.74 -10.07 -0.45
C CYS A 11 -1.74 -8.58 -0.08
N PHE A 12 -2.82 -8.09 0.53
CA PHE A 12 -2.92 -6.71 1.02
C PHE A 12 -1.92 -6.43 2.14
N ASP A 13 -1.87 -7.29 3.16
CA ASP A 13 -0.96 -7.13 4.31
C ASP A 13 0.51 -7.17 3.87
N ASP A 14 0.85 -8.03 2.90
CA ASP A 14 2.19 -8.12 2.31
C ASP A 14 2.58 -6.84 1.56
N VAL A 15 1.70 -6.30 0.72
CA VAL A 15 1.95 -5.06 -0.02
C VAL A 15 2.06 -3.88 0.95
N GLN A 16 1.23 -3.82 1.99
CA GLN A 16 1.31 -2.77 3.01
C GLN A 16 2.64 -2.85 3.78
N CYS A 17 3.12 -4.06 4.10
CA CYS A 17 4.42 -4.27 4.72
C CYS A 17 5.56 -3.77 3.83
N GLN A 18 5.51 -4.07 2.53
CA GLN A 18 6.48 -3.59 1.54
C GLN A 18 6.51 -2.06 1.48
N CYS A 19 5.35 -1.38 1.44
CA CYS A 19 5.29 0.08 1.47
C CYS A 19 6.00 0.66 2.71
N ARG A 20 5.76 0.09 3.89
CA ARG A 20 6.41 0.55 5.13
C ARG A 20 7.92 0.36 5.10
N ALA A 21 8.39 -0.79 4.59
CA ALA A 21 9.81 -1.09 4.46
C ALA A 21 10.51 -0.11 3.50
N LEU A 22 9.89 0.16 2.35
CA LEU A 22 10.40 1.09 1.35
C LEU A 22 10.47 2.53 1.89
N ALA A 23 9.42 2.99 2.57
CA ALA A 23 9.39 4.32 3.19
C ALA A 23 10.49 4.47 4.26
N PHE A 24 10.68 3.44 5.09
CA PHE A 24 11.75 3.43 6.09
C PHE A 24 13.14 3.43 5.45
N ALA A 25 13.36 2.60 4.43
CA ALA A 25 14.63 2.54 3.72
C ALA A 25 14.97 3.88 3.04
N ALA A 26 13.99 4.49 2.35
CA ALA A 26 14.16 5.80 1.71
C ALA A 26 14.48 6.91 2.71
N TYR A 27 13.92 6.85 3.91
CA TYR A 27 14.22 7.80 5.00
C TYR A 27 15.64 7.63 5.57
N LYS A 28 16.18 6.41 5.56
CA LYS A 28 17.48 6.08 6.16
C LYS A 28 18.65 6.14 5.20
N ILE A 29 18.40 6.03 3.90
CA ILE A 29 19.46 6.00 2.89
C ILE A 29 19.97 7.42 2.61
N GLU A 30 21.29 7.56 2.56
CA GLU A 30 21.95 8.84 2.26
C GLU A 30 22.12 9.06 0.75
N ASP A 31 22.31 7.96 0.01
CA ASP A 31 22.45 7.96 -1.45
C ASP A 31 21.15 8.44 -2.10
N GLU A 32 21.25 9.53 -2.86
CA GLU A 32 20.11 10.23 -3.45
C GLU A 32 19.47 9.45 -4.60
N ASP A 33 20.27 8.82 -5.46
CA ASP A 33 19.77 8.01 -6.58
C ASP A 33 19.03 6.78 -6.05
N VAL A 34 19.57 6.13 -5.01
CA VAL A 34 18.93 4.99 -4.35
C VAL A 34 17.68 5.44 -3.60
N ARG A 35 17.69 6.60 -2.93
CA ARG A 35 16.50 7.17 -2.29
C ARG A 35 15.38 7.41 -3.30
N GLU A 36 15.69 8.03 -4.43
CA GLU A 36 14.72 8.32 -5.48
C GLU A 36 14.11 7.04 -6.05
N LEU A 37 14.95 6.03 -6.33
CA LEU A 37 14.48 4.71 -6.76
C LEU A 37 13.50 4.09 -5.75
N LEU A 38 13.84 4.12 -4.46
CA LEU A 38 12.98 3.57 -3.39
C LEU A 38 11.65 4.31 -3.29
N LEU A 39 11.64 5.63 -3.49
CA LEU A 39 10.43 6.45 -3.50
C LEU A 39 9.55 6.13 -4.72
N TYR A 40 10.13 5.95 -5.91
CA TYR A 40 9.38 5.52 -7.08
C TYR A 40 8.75 4.15 -6.87
N THR A 41 9.51 3.18 -6.38
CA THR A 41 8.98 1.84 -6.07
C THR A 41 7.88 1.90 -5.00
N LEU A 42 8.01 2.78 -4.00
CA LEU A 42 6.96 3.01 -2.99
C LEU A 42 5.66 3.50 -3.64
N MET A 43 5.73 4.44 -4.59
CA MET A 43 4.56 4.95 -5.29
C MET A 43 3.83 3.84 -6.08
N GLU A 44 4.58 2.99 -6.80
CA GLU A 44 4.01 1.86 -7.53
C GLU A 44 3.32 0.86 -6.59
N LYS A 45 3.92 0.59 -5.43
CA LYS A 45 3.34 -0.31 -4.41
C LYS A 45 2.12 0.29 -3.74
N GLN A 46 2.09 1.60 -3.52
CA GLN A 46 0.91 2.28 -2.99
C GLN A 46 -0.26 2.21 -3.98
N GLN A 47 -0.01 2.38 -5.28
CA GLN A 47 -1.03 2.18 -6.32
C GLN A 47 -1.54 0.74 -6.35
N GLN A 48 -0.64 -0.25 -6.19
CA GLN A 48 -1.03 -1.65 -6.05
C GLN A 48 -1.95 -1.87 -4.84
N LEU A 49 -1.67 -1.22 -3.72
CA LEU A 49 -2.52 -1.30 -2.52
C LEU A 49 -3.90 -0.69 -2.77
N ASP A 50 -3.97 0.43 -3.47
CA ASP A 50 -5.23 1.11 -3.80
C ASP A 50 -6.12 0.26 -4.74
N MET A 51 -5.52 -0.54 -5.63
CA MET A 51 -6.25 -1.50 -6.47
C MET A 51 -6.76 -2.73 -5.69
N LEU A 52 -6.09 -3.08 -4.59
CA LEU A 52 -6.48 -4.18 -3.71
C LEU A 52 -7.56 -3.77 -2.70
N LEU A 53 -7.73 -2.47 -2.44
CA LEU A 53 -8.87 -1.96 -1.69
C LEU A 53 -10.16 -2.20 -2.51
N PRO A 54 -11.17 -2.87 -1.94
CA PRO A 54 -12.46 -2.99 -2.63
C PRO A 54 -12.99 -1.58 -2.92
N ALA A 55 -13.59 -1.37 -4.10
CA ALA A 55 -14.10 -0.09 -4.62
C ALA A 55 -15.19 0.60 -3.75
N SER A 56 -15.39 0.16 -2.52
CA SER A 56 -16.38 0.58 -1.55
C SER A 56 -15.81 1.60 -0.55
N THR A 57 -15.40 2.77 -1.05
CA THR A 57 -15.43 4.03 -0.27
C THR A 57 -15.49 5.25 -1.19
N SER A 58 -16.19 5.17 -2.31
CA SER A 58 -16.88 6.35 -2.83
C SER A 58 -18.30 6.33 -2.28
N MET A 59 -18.45 6.46 -0.95
CA MET A 59 -19.72 6.91 -0.40
C MET A 59 -19.93 8.30 -0.99
N LYS A 60 -20.81 8.38 -1.98
CA LYS A 60 -21.49 9.62 -2.35
C LYS A 60 -21.94 10.23 -1.03
N ILE A 61 -21.40 11.39 -0.70
CA ILE A 61 -22.02 12.27 0.28
C ILE A 61 -23.35 12.62 -0.36
N ASP A 62 -24.41 11.90 0.01
CA ASP A 62 -25.75 12.24 -0.40
C ASP A 62 -26.07 13.60 0.21
N ASP A 63 -26.36 14.56 -0.66
CA ASP A 63 -26.95 15.84 -0.34
C ASP A 63 -28.26 15.61 0.42
N THR A 64 -28.29 15.83 1.74
CA THR A 64 -29.52 16.21 2.44
C THR A 64 -29.21 16.87 3.78
N HIS A 65 -29.27 18.21 3.84
CA HIS A 65 -30.32 18.88 4.61
C HIS A 65 -30.48 20.37 4.27
#